data_AF-A0A285QGS1-F1
#
_entry.id   AF-A0A285QGS1-F1
#
_cell.length_a   1.000
_cell.length_b   1.000
_cell.length_c   1.000
_cell.angle_alpha   90.00
_cell.angle_beta   90.00
_cell.angle_gamma   90.00
#
_symmetry.space_group_name_H-M   'P 1'
#
loop_
_entity.id
_entity.type
_entity.pdbx_description
1 polymer ?
#
loop_
_entity_poly.entity_id
_entity_poly.type
_entity_poly.pdbx_seq_one_letter_code
_entity_poly.pdbx_strand_id
1 'polypeptide(L)'
;MPPQTPERTATPRRYLMCRPTHFTVDYAINPWMDPAQPTDTALALRQWERLHRTYRRLGHTVELIDPVPGLPDMVYAANGATVLDGRALVATFRYPERAAESDAYQAWFRERGYREVRRAGHVNEGEGDHLVVGRRVLAGTGFRTSRAAHAEAGELFGVPVVSLTLVDPRFYHLDTALAVLADDHVMYYPEAFDADSRALLRRLYPDAILADRADAEVFGLNAVSDGRRVLLPETAKNLAGRLVEHGYQPIPVDVSELLKGGGGAKCCTLELRPS
;
A
#
# COMPACT_ATOMS: atom_id res chain seq x y z
N MET A 1 -33.58 -2.70 -18.66
CA MET A 1 -32.46 -3.67 -18.70
C MET A 1 -31.72 -3.56 -17.39
N PRO A 2 -31.32 -4.66 -16.73
CA PRO A 2 -30.44 -4.56 -15.56
C PRO A 2 -29.14 -3.85 -16.00
N PRO A 3 -28.54 -3.01 -15.14
CA PRO A 3 -27.26 -2.39 -15.45
C PRO A 3 -26.23 -3.48 -15.74
N GLN A 4 -25.51 -3.37 -16.87
CA GLN A 4 -24.45 -4.31 -17.19
C GLN A 4 -23.29 -4.11 -16.22
N THR A 5 -22.85 -5.20 -15.59
CA THR A 5 -21.64 -5.19 -14.77
C THR A 5 -20.44 -4.79 -15.65
N PRO A 6 -19.60 -3.84 -15.24
CA PRO A 6 -18.46 -3.40 -16.04
C PRO A 6 -17.51 -4.55 -16.35
N GLU A 7 -17.04 -4.65 -17.60
CA GLU A 7 -15.98 -5.59 -17.96
C GLU A 7 -14.63 -5.10 -17.40
N ARG A 8 -13.94 -5.96 -16.66
CA ARG A 8 -12.64 -5.64 -16.03
C ARG A 8 -11.53 -6.47 -16.66
N THR A 9 -10.38 -5.84 -16.93
CA THR A 9 -9.22 -6.49 -17.53
C THR A 9 -8.07 -6.53 -16.54
N ALA A 10 -7.50 -7.73 -16.34
CA ALA A 10 -6.30 -7.91 -15.54
C ALA A 10 -5.08 -7.45 -16.34
N THR A 11 -4.19 -6.70 -15.71
CA THR A 11 -2.94 -6.22 -16.31
C THR A 11 -1.75 -6.77 -15.52
N PRO A 12 -0.75 -7.39 -16.18
CA PRO A 12 0.47 -7.82 -15.49
C PRO A 12 1.15 -6.64 -14.80
N ARG A 13 1.56 -6.83 -13.55
CA ARG A 13 2.22 -5.84 -12.71
C ARG A 13 3.61 -6.31 -12.34
N ARG A 14 4.47 -5.38 -11.94
CA ARG A 14 5.79 -5.66 -11.37
C ARG A 14 5.79 -5.19 -9.93
N TYR A 15 6.19 -6.05 -9.00
CA TYR A 15 6.19 -5.76 -7.57
C TYR A 15 7.60 -5.93 -6.99
N LEU A 16 7.92 -5.12 -5.99
CA LEU A 16 9.01 -5.36 -5.06
C LEU A 16 8.43 -5.83 -3.73
N MET A 17 8.98 -6.91 -3.19
CA MET A 17 8.66 -7.42 -1.86
C MET A 17 9.95 -7.68 -1.07
N CYS A 18 9.86 -7.65 0.25
CA CYS A 18 10.95 -8.06 1.14
C CYS A 18 10.51 -9.28 1.94
N ARG A 19 11.36 -10.30 2.02
CA ARG A 19 11.05 -11.54 2.73
C ARG A 19 11.09 -11.29 4.25
N PRO A 20 10.11 -11.76 5.05
CA PRO A 20 10.01 -11.48 6.50
C PRO A 20 10.99 -12.32 7.34
N THR A 21 12.25 -12.46 6.91
CA THR A 21 13.28 -13.27 7.58
C THR A 21 13.56 -12.78 9.00
N HIS A 22 13.42 -11.47 9.24
CA HIS A 22 13.68 -10.81 10.53
C HIS A 22 12.41 -10.19 11.13
N PHE A 23 11.23 -10.50 10.59
CA PHE A 23 9.98 -9.86 11.02
C PHE A 23 9.58 -10.31 12.42
N THR A 24 9.33 -9.31 13.27
CA THR A 24 8.74 -9.44 14.60
C THR A 24 8.14 -8.09 14.99
N VAL A 25 7.25 -8.10 15.97
CA VAL A 25 6.79 -6.88 16.66
C VAL A 25 7.56 -6.78 17.97
N ASP A 26 8.60 -5.94 18.00
CA ASP A 26 9.47 -5.68 19.16
C ASP A 26 9.41 -4.22 19.67
N TYR A 27 8.72 -3.36 18.92
CA TYR A 27 8.36 -1.98 19.30
C TYR A 27 6.94 -1.64 18.86
N ALA A 28 6.44 -0.46 19.26
CA ALA A 28 5.10 0.02 18.88
C ALA A 28 5.16 1.45 18.32
N ILE A 29 4.94 1.57 17.01
CA ILE A 29 4.90 2.85 16.27
C ILE A 29 3.55 3.07 15.56
N ASN A 30 2.57 2.20 15.82
CA ASN A 30 1.18 2.33 15.40
C ASN A 30 0.26 1.61 16.40
N PRO A 31 -1.07 1.87 16.39
CA PRO A 31 -2.01 1.28 17.37
C PRO A 31 -2.21 -0.24 17.29
N TRP A 32 -1.73 -0.90 16.22
CA TRP A 32 -1.90 -2.34 16.00
C TRP A 32 -0.76 -3.17 16.58
N MET A 33 0.40 -2.54 16.80
CA MET A 33 1.58 -3.19 17.35
C MET A 33 1.45 -3.37 18.86
N ASP A 34 1.55 -4.62 19.31
CA ASP A 34 1.66 -4.99 20.73
C ASP A 34 2.94 -5.82 20.95
N PRO A 35 4.03 -5.24 21.49
CA PRO A 35 5.26 -5.96 21.78
C PRO A 35 5.10 -7.10 22.79
N ALA A 36 4.01 -7.13 23.58
CA ALA A 36 3.70 -8.26 24.46
C ALA A 36 3.14 -9.47 23.69
N GLN A 37 2.76 -9.28 22.43
CA GLN A 37 2.24 -10.31 21.53
C GLN A 37 3.06 -10.38 20.24
N PRO A 38 4.31 -10.91 20.32
CA PRO A 38 5.15 -11.02 19.14
C PRO A 38 4.51 -11.93 18.08
N THR A 39 4.98 -11.77 16.85
CA THR A 39 4.50 -12.56 15.71
C THR A 39 5.05 -13.98 15.74
N ASP A 40 4.29 -14.95 15.24
CA ASP A 40 4.84 -16.23 14.81
C ASP A 40 5.57 -16.02 13.47
N THR A 41 6.88 -15.82 13.53
CA THR A 41 7.71 -15.58 12.33
C THR A 41 7.60 -16.70 11.30
N ALA A 42 7.44 -17.96 11.72
CA ALA A 42 7.30 -19.08 10.79
C ALA A 42 5.94 -19.04 10.06
N LEU A 43 4.87 -18.64 10.76
CA LEU A 43 3.57 -18.41 10.14
C LEU A 43 3.58 -17.18 9.23
N ALA A 44 4.18 -16.06 9.65
CA ALA A 44 4.35 -14.86 8.84
C ALA A 44 5.08 -15.16 7.53
N LEU A 45 6.16 -15.97 7.60
CA LEU A 45 6.88 -16.45 6.42
C LEU A 45 5.97 -17.26 5.48
N ARG A 46 5.20 -18.22 6.00
CA ARG A 46 4.27 -19.04 5.19
C ARG A 46 3.20 -18.19 4.52
N GLN A 47 2.63 -17.23 5.25
CA GLN A 47 1.62 -16.29 4.73
C GLN A 47 2.20 -15.41 3.62
N TRP A 48 3.36 -14.80 3.86
CA TRP A 48 4.07 -14.01 2.86
C TRP A 48 4.44 -14.83 1.61
N GLU A 49 4.93 -16.06 1.78
CA GLU A 49 5.26 -16.95 0.66
C GLU A 49 4.03 -17.34 -0.17
N ARG A 50 2.87 -17.46 0.47
CA ARG A 50 1.59 -17.69 -0.21
C ARG A 50 1.16 -16.47 -1.02
N LEU A 51 1.36 -15.27 -0.49
CA LEU A 51 1.12 -14.01 -1.21
C LEU A 51 2.05 -13.89 -2.42
N HIS A 52 3.36 -14.03 -2.22
CA HIS A 52 4.36 -14.03 -3.30
C HIS A 52 4.06 -15.05 -4.40
N ARG A 53 3.76 -16.31 -4.05
CA ARG A 53 3.36 -17.35 -5.02
C ARG A 53 2.07 -17.01 -5.75
N THR A 54 1.12 -16.36 -5.07
CA THR A 54 -0.13 -15.92 -5.69
C THR A 54 0.12 -14.88 -6.75
N TYR A 55 0.95 -13.86 -6.50
CA TYR A 55 1.30 -12.88 -7.53
C TYR A 55 1.92 -13.53 -8.77
N ARG A 56 2.87 -14.45 -8.58
CA ARG A 56 3.51 -15.17 -9.70
C ARG A 56 2.51 -16.02 -10.49
N ARG A 57 1.60 -16.73 -9.82
CA ARG A 57 0.54 -17.52 -10.47
C ARG A 57 -0.42 -16.65 -11.30
N LEU A 58 -0.66 -15.42 -10.87
CA LEU A 58 -1.52 -14.46 -11.57
C LEU A 58 -0.84 -13.80 -12.79
N GLY A 59 0.45 -14.08 -13.02
CA GLY A 59 1.21 -13.56 -14.14
C GLY A 59 1.97 -12.26 -13.84
N HIS A 60 2.08 -11.88 -12.56
CA HIS A 60 2.89 -10.73 -12.16
C HIS A 60 4.36 -11.10 -12.01
N THR A 61 5.23 -10.10 -12.19
CA THR A 61 6.65 -10.21 -11.86
C THR A 61 6.86 -9.75 -10.43
N VAL A 62 7.61 -10.52 -9.64
CA VAL A 62 7.98 -10.12 -8.29
C VAL A 62 9.49 -10.14 -8.17
N GLU A 63 10.06 -8.99 -7.84
CA GLU A 63 11.45 -8.81 -7.47
C GLU A 63 11.57 -8.75 -5.95
N LEU A 64 12.74 -9.14 -5.44
CA LEU A 64 13.02 -9.15 -4.01
C LEU A 64 14.12 -8.15 -3.67
N ILE A 65 13.97 -7.52 -2.50
CA ILE A 65 15.04 -6.86 -1.77
C ILE A 65 15.46 -7.78 -0.62
N ASP A 66 16.77 -7.83 -0.35
CA ASP A 66 17.29 -8.63 0.75
C ASP A 66 16.92 -7.98 2.09
N PRO A 67 16.36 -8.74 3.05
CA PRO A 67 16.05 -8.21 4.37
C PRO A 67 17.34 -7.92 5.14
N VAL A 68 17.34 -6.84 5.91
CA VAL A 68 18.49 -6.42 6.73
C VAL A 68 18.22 -6.80 8.19
N PRO A 69 19.17 -7.47 8.88
CA PRO A 69 19.05 -7.74 10.32
C PRO A 69 18.83 -6.46 11.12
N GLY A 70 17.89 -6.50 12.06
CA GLY A 70 17.54 -5.34 12.90
C GLY A 70 16.52 -4.38 12.29
N LEU A 71 16.04 -4.63 11.06
CA LEU A 71 14.98 -3.85 10.40
C LEU A 71 13.75 -4.75 10.13
N PRO A 72 12.96 -5.09 11.16
CA PRO A 72 11.86 -6.06 11.04
C PRO A 72 10.78 -5.60 10.06
N ASP A 73 10.51 -4.29 10.01
CA ASP A 73 9.47 -3.68 9.17
C ASP A 73 9.85 -3.57 7.68
N MET A 74 11.06 -3.99 7.27
CA MET A 74 11.41 -4.02 5.85
C MET A 74 10.48 -4.89 5.03
N VAL A 75 9.78 -5.86 5.63
CA VAL A 75 8.72 -6.65 4.97
C VAL A 75 7.66 -5.75 4.32
N TYR A 76 7.40 -4.57 4.89
CA TYR A 76 6.45 -3.58 4.37
C TYR A 76 7.07 -2.72 3.27
N ALA A 77 7.36 -3.39 2.14
CA ALA A 77 8.05 -2.80 1.00
C ALA A 77 7.36 -1.58 0.39
N ALA A 78 6.03 -1.46 0.50
CA ALA A 78 5.29 -0.29 0.04
C ALA A 78 5.84 1.01 0.62
N ASN A 79 6.37 0.98 1.85
CA ASN A 79 6.89 2.18 2.48
C ASN A 79 8.31 2.55 2.07
N GLY A 80 9.02 1.70 1.33
CA GLY A 80 10.40 1.95 0.94
C GLY A 80 10.56 3.10 -0.06
N ALA A 81 9.59 3.24 -0.98
CA ALA A 81 9.59 4.30 -1.98
C ALA A 81 8.21 4.48 -2.64
N THR A 82 8.08 5.54 -3.43
CA THR A 82 7.05 5.66 -4.48
C THR A 82 7.74 5.58 -5.84
N VAL A 83 7.16 4.85 -6.79
CA VAL A 83 7.74 4.64 -8.13
C VAL A 83 6.75 5.02 -9.22
N LEU A 84 7.19 5.84 -10.18
CA LEU A 84 6.42 6.21 -11.38
C LEU A 84 7.34 6.54 -12.56
N ASP A 85 7.07 5.97 -13.74
CA ASP A 85 7.82 6.19 -14.99
C ASP A 85 9.35 6.02 -14.83
N GLY A 86 9.75 4.98 -14.09
CA GLY A 86 11.15 4.67 -13.82
C GLY A 86 11.86 5.67 -12.90
N ARG A 87 11.14 6.58 -12.24
CA ARG A 87 11.65 7.45 -11.17
C ARG A 87 11.22 6.92 -9.81
N ALA A 88 12.09 7.01 -8.81
CA ALA A 88 11.82 6.56 -7.45
C ALA A 88 12.04 7.69 -6.44
N LEU A 89 11.01 7.98 -5.62
CA LEU A 89 11.12 8.78 -4.41
C LEU A 89 11.28 7.85 -3.22
N VAL A 90 12.50 7.71 -2.71
CA VAL A 90 12.80 6.87 -1.54
C VAL A 90 12.32 7.57 -0.27
N ALA A 91 11.71 6.80 0.60
CA ALA A 91 11.12 7.29 1.85
C ALA A 91 12.16 7.91 2.80
N THR A 92 11.69 8.87 3.57
CA THR A 92 12.37 9.38 4.78
C THR A 92 11.37 9.21 5.92
N PHE A 93 11.56 8.16 6.70
CA PHE A 93 10.58 7.69 7.69
C PHE A 93 10.39 8.67 8.84
N ARG A 94 9.17 8.68 9.42
CA ARG A 94 8.87 9.51 10.59
C ARG A 94 9.55 8.99 11.86
N TYR A 95 9.62 7.66 11.98
CA TYR A 95 10.09 6.98 13.17
C TYR A 95 11.53 6.49 12.99
N PRO A 96 12.41 6.70 13.98
CA PRO A 96 13.82 6.30 13.90
C PRO A 96 14.02 4.80 13.73
N GLU A 97 13.09 3.98 14.24
CA GLU A 97 13.07 2.51 14.14
C GLU A 97 13.16 2.04 12.67
N ARG A 98 12.56 2.81 11.74
CA ARG A 98 12.54 2.50 10.30
C ARG A 98 13.54 3.31 9.47
N ALA A 99 14.27 4.26 10.07
CA ALA A 99 15.06 5.23 9.33
C ALA A 99 16.18 4.61 8.47
N ALA A 100 16.77 3.51 8.92
CA ALA A 100 17.83 2.81 8.19
C ALA A 100 17.31 2.01 6.98
N GLU A 101 16.00 1.73 6.88
CA GLU A 101 15.42 1.04 5.71
C GLU A 101 15.60 1.86 4.43
N SER A 102 15.56 3.19 4.53
CA SER A 102 15.77 4.10 3.41
C SER A 102 17.07 3.84 2.65
N ASP A 103 18.15 3.49 3.35
CA ASP A 103 19.46 3.24 2.73
C ASP A 103 19.42 1.96 1.89
N ALA A 104 18.77 0.92 2.40
CA ALA A 104 18.59 -0.35 1.70
C ALA A 104 17.75 -0.17 0.42
N TYR A 105 16.61 0.51 0.52
CA TYR A 105 15.77 0.80 -0.66
C TYR A 105 16.48 1.69 -1.66
N GLN A 106 17.21 2.73 -1.21
CA GLN A 106 17.96 3.60 -2.11
C GLN A 106 19.04 2.85 -2.88
N ALA A 107 19.80 1.97 -2.21
CA ALA A 107 20.80 1.13 -2.86
C ALA A 107 20.14 0.21 -3.90
N TRP A 108 19.05 -0.46 -3.52
CA TRP A 108 18.31 -1.39 -4.39
C TRP A 108 17.87 -0.73 -5.71
N PHE A 109 17.31 0.48 -5.64
CA PHE A 109 16.87 1.23 -6.84
C PHE A 109 18.05 1.69 -7.70
N ARG A 110 19.14 2.15 -7.10
CA ARG A 110 20.34 2.62 -7.83
C ARG A 110 21.00 1.48 -8.62
N GLU A 111 21.09 0.30 -8.04
CA GLU A 111 21.67 -0.88 -8.70
C GLU A 111 20.88 -1.38 -9.90
N ARG A 112 19.59 -1.04 -10.00
CA ARG A 112 18.66 -1.53 -11.02
C ARG A 112 18.39 -0.53 -12.16
N GLY A 113 19.16 0.55 -12.23
CA GLY A 113 19.14 1.46 -13.37
C GLY A 113 17.87 2.29 -13.53
N TYR A 114 17.19 2.60 -12.43
CA TYR A 114 16.08 3.56 -12.44
C TYR A 114 16.57 4.93 -12.94
N ARG A 115 15.77 5.61 -13.77
CA ARG A 115 16.13 6.87 -14.46
C ARG A 115 16.53 7.96 -13.48
N GLU A 116 15.82 8.03 -12.36
CA GLU A 116 16.09 8.97 -11.28
C GLU A 116 15.74 8.32 -9.94
N VAL A 117 16.68 8.36 -8.99
CA VAL A 117 16.47 7.86 -7.63
C VAL A 117 16.77 9.01 -6.66
N ARG A 118 15.72 9.54 -6.03
CA ARG A 118 15.80 10.67 -5.10
C ARG A 118 15.41 10.20 -3.70
N ARG A 119 16.25 10.46 -2.69
CA ARG A 119 15.81 10.37 -1.30
C ARG A 119 15.05 11.64 -0.97
N ALA A 120 13.88 11.48 -0.36
CA ALA A 120 13.04 12.62 -0.05
C ALA A 120 13.69 13.54 0.99
N GLY A 121 13.59 14.85 0.76
CA GLY A 121 13.97 15.87 1.73
C GLY A 121 12.94 16.04 2.84
N HIS A 122 11.69 15.64 2.61
CA HIS A 122 10.62 15.67 3.60
C HIS A 122 10.19 14.28 4.05
N VAL A 123 9.64 14.21 5.27
CA VAL A 123 9.12 12.95 5.83
C VAL A 123 8.01 12.43 4.91
N ASN A 124 8.19 11.23 4.40
CA ASN A 124 7.24 10.47 3.60
C ASN A 124 7.49 8.97 3.76
N GLU A 125 6.44 8.18 3.62
CA GLU A 125 6.51 6.72 3.82
C GLU A 125 6.02 5.97 2.58
N GLY A 126 6.49 6.43 1.41
CA GLY A 126 6.41 5.71 0.14
C GLY A 126 4.98 5.48 -0.36
N GLU A 127 4.79 4.38 -1.09
CA GLU A 127 3.48 3.95 -1.61
C GLU A 127 2.46 3.57 -0.52
N GLY A 128 2.87 3.51 0.76
CA GLY A 128 1.92 3.44 1.87
C GLY A 128 1.08 4.72 2.01
N ASP A 129 1.66 5.89 1.69
CA ASP A 129 0.97 7.18 1.72
C ASP A 129 0.82 7.83 0.34
N HIS A 130 1.56 7.40 -0.68
CA HIS A 130 1.49 7.92 -2.05
C HIS A 130 0.95 6.85 -3.01
N LEU A 131 -0.37 6.81 -3.18
CA LEU A 131 -1.03 5.86 -4.06
C LEU A 131 -1.17 6.44 -5.48
N VAL A 132 -0.51 5.82 -6.46
CA VAL A 132 -0.63 6.21 -7.87
C VAL A 132 -1.98 5.72 -8.43
N VAL A 133 -2.75 6.63 -9.02
CA VAL A 133 -4.05 6.34 -9.66
C VAL A 133 -4.03 6.95 -11.05
N GLY A 134 -3.91 6.11 -12.09
CA GLY A 134 -3.75 6.59 -13.46
C GLY A 134 -2.57 7.57 -13.58
N ARG A 135 -2.84 8.83 -13.93
CA ARG A 135 -1.84 9.90 -14.09
C ARG A 135 -1.79 10.89 -12.92
N ARG A 136 -2.14 10.47 -11.70
CA ARG A 136 -2.03 11.30 -10.49
C ARG A 136 -1.57 10.48 -9.29
N VAL A 137 -1.13 11.15 -8.24
CA VAL A 137 -0.86 10.55 -6.93
C VAL A 137 -1.90 11.03 -5.94
N LEU A 138 -2.54 10.12 -5.22
CA LEU A 138 -3.26 10.42 -3.99
C LEU A 138 -2.27 10.34 -2.83
N ALA A 139 -2.12 11.41 -2.06
CA ALA A 139 -1.10 11.54 -1.03
C ALA A 139 -1.71 11.77 0.36
N GLY A 140 -1.49 10.82 1.26
CA GLY A 140 -1.95 10.83 2.65
C GLY A 140 -1.08 11.73 3.53
N THR A 141 -1.71 12.46 4.46
CA THR A 141 -1.05 13.20 5.54
C THR A 141 -1.85 13.09 6.82
N GLY A 142 -1.24 13.41 7.96
CA GLY A 142 -1.88 13.47 9.28
C GLY A 142 -1.09 12.72 10.34
N PHE A 143 -0.57 11.55 9.98
CA PHE A 143 0.15 10.68 10.91
C PHE A 143 1.60 10.41 10.49
N ARG A 144 1.87 10.02 9.24
CA ARG A 144 3.21 9.60 8.80
C ARG A 144 3.83 10.61 7.85
N THR A 145 3.35 10.64 6.62
CA THR A 145 3.84 11.56 5.59
C THR A 145 3.47 13.02 5.89
N SER A 146 4.43 13.91 5.66
CA SER A 146 4.25 15.35 5.83
C SER A 146 3.67 15.98 4.56
N ARG A 147 2.82 16.99 4.71
CA ARG A 147 2.21 17.70 3.58
C ARG A 147 3.23 18.34 2.62
N ALA A 148 4.43 18.68 3.12
CA ALA A 148 5.52 19.21 2.28
C ALA A 148 6.05 18.17 1.28
N ALA A 149 6.04 16.88 1.63
CA ALA A 149 6.46 15.80 0.73
C ALA A 149 5.54 15.66 -0.50
N HIS A 150 4.30 16.17 -0.43
CA HIS A 150 3.38 16.12 -1.57
C HIS A 150 3.85 17.01 -2.72
N ALA A 151 4.44 18.17 -2.41
CA ALA A 151 5.03 19.05 -3.42
C ALA A 151 6.26 18.39 -4.05
N GLU A 152 7.13 17.78 -3.23
CA GLU A 152 8.31 17.05 -3.68
C GLU A 152 7.95 15.87 -4.62
N ALA A 153 6.90 15.11 -4.29
CA ALA A 153 6.38 14.06 -5.16
C ALA A 153 5.89 14.61 -6.50
N GLY A 154 5.15 15.73 -6.48
CA GLY A 154 4.67 16.40 -7.70
C GLY A 154 5.80 16.88 -8.60
N GLU A 155 6.85 17.46 -8.01
CA GLU A 155 8.04 17.92 -8.73
C GLU A 155 8.82 16.77 -9.38
N LEU A 156 9.06 15.68 -8.65
CA LEU A 156 9.81 14.54 -9.17
C LEU A 156 9.05 13.82 -10.29
N PHE A 157 7.77 13.53 -10.06
CA PHE A 157 6.98 12.68 -10.94
C PHE A 157 6.29 13.46 -12.08
N GLY A 158 6.18 14.78 -11.99
CA GLY A 158 5.55 15.61 -13.02
C GLY A 158 4.05 15.33 -13.19
N VAL A 159 3.37 14.88 -12.14
CA VAL A 159 1.94 14.56 -12.14
C VAL A 159 1.21 15.31 -11.02
N PRO A 160 -0.11 15.55 -11.15
CA PRO A 160 -0.91 16.13 -10.07
C PRO A 160 -0.85 15.25 -8.81
N VAL A 161 -0.67 15.90 -7.66
CA VAL A 161 -0.74 15.28 -6.33
C VAL A 161 -1.97 15.79 -5.59
N VAL A 162 -2.82 14.88 -5.16
CA VAL A 162 -4.06 15.17 -4.43
C VAL A 162 -3.82 14.84 -2.96
N SER A 163 -3.79 15.87 -2.11
CA SER A 163 -3.60 15.69 -0.67
C SER A 163 -4.89 15.21 0.00
N LEU A 164 -4.78 14.19 0.85
CA LEU A 164 -5.86 13.63 1.66
C LEU A 164 -5.43 13.57 3.12
N THR A 165 -6.22 14.14 4.03
CA THR A 165 -5.94 14.15 5.47
C THR A 165 -6.62 12.97 6.15
N LEU A 166 -5.81 12.11 6.77
CA LEU A 166 -6.25 11.03 7.64
C LEU A 166 -6.50 11.56 9.05
N VAL A 167 -7.59 11.11 9.69
CA VAL A 167 -8.02 11.61 11.02
C VAL A 167 -8.15 10.52 12.08
N ASP A 168 -8.05 9.26 11.69
CA ASP A 168 -8.14 8.11 12.60
C ASP A 168 -6.79 7.38 12.64
N PRO A 169 -6.11 7.32 13.81
CA PRO A 169 -4.77 6.76 13.93
C PRO A 169 -4.70 5.25 13.66
N ARG A 170 -5.84 4.55 13.63
CA ARG A 170 -5.87 3.14 13.19
C ARG A 170 -5.57 3.02 11.70
N PHE A 171 -5.90 4.05 10.92
CA PHE A 171 -5.64 4.11 9.49
C PHE A 171 -4.53 5.12 9.21
N TYR A 172 -3.36 4.87 9.78
CA TYR A 172 -2.24 5.82 9.85
C TYR A 172 -1.48 6.01 8.53
N HIS A 173 -1.66 5.09 7.58
CA HIS A 173 -1.21 5.18 6.20
C HIS A 173 -2.40 5.21 5.24
N LEU A 174 -2.27 5.91 4.13
CA LEU A 174 -3.33 5.99 3.12
C LEU A 174 -3.76 4.61 2.60
N ASP A 175 -2.83 3.69 2.42
CA ASP A 175 -3.07 2.32 1.94
C ASP A 175 -3.85 1.43 2.93
N THR A 176 -4.06 1.90 4.16
CA THR A 176 -4.95 1.25 5.15
C THR A 176 -6.39 1.81 5.08
N ALA A 177 -6.58 2.98 4.46
CA ALA A 177 -7.85 3.70 4.33
C ALA A 177 -8.39 3.77 2.89
N LEU A 178 -7.56 3.47 1.89
CA LEU A 178 -7.89 3.57 0.47
C LEU A 178 -7.09 2.54 -0.34
N ALA A 179 -7.76 1.86 -1.27
CA ALA A 179 -7.12 1.02 -2.27
C ALA A 179 -7.43 1.52 -3.68
N VAL A 180 -6.41 1.47 -4.54
CA VAL A 180 -6.56 1.73 -5.98
C VAL A 180 -6.99 0.43 -6.66
N LEU A 181 -8.12 0.47 -7.35
CA LEU A 181 -8.66 -0.70 -8.07
C LEU A 181 -8.32 -0.67 -9.55
N ALA A 182 -8.36 0.52 -10.16
CA ALA A 182 -8.01 0.81 -11.54
C ALA A 182 -7.55 2.27 -11.67
N ASP A 183 -7.19 2.70 -12.87
CA ASP A 183 -6.69 4.06 -13.15
C ASP A 183 -7.67 5.19 -12.80
N ASP A 184 -8.96 4.87 -12.66
CA ASP A 184 -10.06 5.79 -12.37
C ASP A 184 -11.00 5.31 -11.25
N HIS A 185 -10.70 4.18 -10.61
CA HIS A 185 -11.59 3.57 -9.64
C HIS A 185 -10.83 3.18 -8.37
N VAL A 186 -11.38 3.57 -7.22
CA VAL A 186 -10.84 3.31 -5.89
C VAL A 186 -11.90 2.71 -4.97
N MET A 187 -11.46 2.17 -3.85
CA MET A 187 -12.30 1.87 -2.70
C MET A 187 -11.70 2.52 -1.47
N TYR A 188 -12.52 3.01 -0.55
CA TYR A 188 -12.01 3.70 0.65
C TYR A 188 -13.02 3.64 1.80
N TYR A 189 -12.53 3.84 3.03
CA TYR A 189 -13.35 3.99 4.23
C TYR A 189 -13.56 5.48 4.54
N PRO A 190 -14.77 6.04 4.40
CA PRO A 190 -14.97 7.48 4.51
C PRO A 190 -14.55 8.08 5.86
N GLU A 191 -14.80 7.39 6.98
CA GLU A 191 -14.56 7.96 8.32
C GLU A 191 -13.07 8.08 8.67
N ALA A 192 -12.16 7.49 7.88
CA ALA A 192 -10.72 7.66 8.04
C ALA A 192 -10.22 9.05 7.61
N PHE A 193 -11.04 9.82 6.87
CA PHE A 193 -10.65 11.09 6.26
C PHE A 193 -11.37 12.29 6.87
N ASP A 194 -10.76 13.49 6.82
CA ASP A 194 -11.44 14.74 7.18
C ASP A 194 -12.57 15.13 6.20
N ALA A 195 -13.36 16.15 6.55
CA ALA A 195 -14.52 16.54 5.74
C ALA A 195 -14.16 16.98 4.31
N ASP A 196 -13.06 17.72 4.16
CA ASP A 196 -12.61 18.24 2.88
C ASP A 196 -12.08 17.12 1.97
N SER A 197 -11.30 16.20 2.53
CA SER A 197 -10.79 15.01 1.84
C SER A 197 -11.93 14.09 1.42
N ARG A 198 -12.95 13.89 2.28
CA ARG A 198 -14.17 13.15 1.90
C ARG A 198 -14.95 13.83 0.77
N ALA A 199 -15.06 15.16 0.78
CA ALA A 199 -15.72 15.89 -0.31
C ALA A 199 -14.94 15.80 -1.62
N LEU A 200 -13.61 15.86 -1.54
CA LEU A 200 -12.70 15.70 -2.67
C LEU A 200 -12.78 14.30 -3.27
N LEU A 201 -12.72 13.25 -2.44
CA LEU A 201 -12.84 11.86 -2.88
C LEU A 201 -14.18 11.61 -3.58
N ARG A 202 -15.30 12.06 -3.01
CA ARG A 202 -16.62 11.95 -3.66
C ARG A 202 -16.69 12.64 -5.02
N ARG A 203 -16.01 13.77 -5.17
CA ARG A 203 -15.96 14.50 -6.45
C ARG A 203 -15.09 13.81 -7.48
N LEU A 204 -13.94 13.27 -7.07
CA LEU A 204 -12.97 12.64 -7.97
C LEU A 204 -13.36 11.20 -8.34
N TYR A 205 -14.03 10.49 -7.43
CA TYR A 205 -14.38 9.08 -7.55
C TYR A 205 -15.84 8.86 -7.08
N PRO A 206 -16.84 9.37 -7.82
CA PRO A 206 -18.25 9.26 -7.44
C PRO A 206 -18.75 7.81 -7.37
N ASP A 207 -18.12 6.91 -8.13
CA ASP A 207 -18.45 5.48 -8.20
C ASP A 207 -17.58 4.61 -7.28
N ALA A 208 -16.82 5.21 -6.36
CA ALA A 208 -15.91 4.49 -5.48
C ALA A 208 -16.63 3.45 -4.60
N ILE A 209 -15.95 2.34 -4.30
CA ILE A 209 -16.50 1.31 -3.41
C ILE A 209 -16.35 1.73 -1.92
N LEU A 210 -17.52 1.84 -1.31
CA LEU A 210 -17.96 2.04 0.07
C LEU A 210 -17.42 1.34 1.34
N ALA A 211 -16.16 1.01 1.61
CA ALA A 211 -15.82 0.17 2.79
C ALA A 211 -16.52 0.59 4.12
N ASP A 212 -16.99 -0.41 4.88
CA ASP A 212 -17.54 -0.20 6.22
C ASP A 212 -16.44 -0.36 7.29
N ARG A 213 -16.77 -0.04 8.54
CA ARG A 213 -15.83 -0.14 9.66
C ARG A 213 -15.31 -1.57 9.87
N ALA A 214 -16.18 -2.57 9.72
CA ALA A 214 -15.83 -3.96 10.02
C ALA A 214 -14.78 -4.49 9.03
N ASP A 215 -14.94 -4.19 7.74
CA ASP A 215 -13.93 -4.54 6.73
C ASP A 215 -12.67 -3.66 6.84
N ALA A 216 -12.81 -2.39 7.20
CA ALA A 216 -11.67 -1.48 7.36
C ALA A 216 -10.75 -1.95 8.50
N GLU A 217 -11.31 -2.30 9.67
CA GLU A 217 -10.54 -2.73 10.85
C GLU A 217 -9.84 -4.08 10.67
N VAL A 218 -10.23 -4.89 9.68
CA VAL A 218 -9.50 -6.11 9.29
C VAL A 218 -8.55 -5.90 8.11
N PHE A 219 -8.19 -4.64 7.82
CA PHE A 219 -7.29 -4.25 6.73
C PHE A 219 -7.83 -4.58 5.32
N GLY A 220 -9.17 -4.62 5.14
CA GLY A 220 -9.81 -4.89 3.85
C GLY A 220 -9.38 -3.94 2.73
N LEU A 221 -8.98 -2.72 3.09
CA LEU A 221 -8.48 -1.69 2.17
C LEU A 221 -6.98 -1.78 1.89
N ASN A 222 -6.23 -2.59 2.66
CA ASN A 222 -4.82 -2.87 2.38
C ASN A 222 -4.68 -3.94 1.29
N ALA A 223 -5.25 -3.63 0.15
CA ALA A 223 -5.47 -4.53 -0.97
C ALA A 223 -4.64 -4.16 -2.20
N VAL A 224 -4.36 -5.16 -3.02
CA VAL A 224 -3.63 -4.99 -4.29
C VAL A 224 -4.53 -5.38 -5.45
N SER A 225 -4.68 -4.48 -6.43
CA SER A 225 -5.49 -4.72 -7.62
C SER A 225 -4.63 -4.76 -8.89
N ASP A 226 -4.96 -5.67 -9.81
CA ASP A 226 -4.40 -5.71 -11.16
C ASP A 226 -5.34 -5.11 -12.23
N GLY A 227 -6.42 -4.43 -11.82
CA GLY A 227 -7.47 -3.90 -12.70
C GLY A 227 -8.68 -4.83 -12.85
N ARG A 228 -8.56 -6.10 -12.46
CA ARG A 228 -9.68 -7.06 -12.40
C ARG A 228 -9.67 -7.85 -11.10
N ARG A 229 -8.52 -8.34 -10.68
CA ARG A 229 -8.36 -9.20 -9.51
C ARG A 229 -7.87 -8.36 -8.34
N VAL A 230 -8.52 -8.51 -7.20
CA VAL A 230 -8.23 -7.71 -6.00
C VAL A 230 -7.86 -8.64 -4.87
N LEU A 231 -6.59 -8.62 -4.47
CA LEU A 231 -6.08 -9.38 -3.34
C LEU A 231 -6.35 -8.60 -2.07
N LEU A 232 -7.13 -9.16 -1.15
CA LEU A 232 -7.54 -8.54 0.10
C LEU A 232 -7.65 -9.59 1.22
N PRO A 233 -7.59 -9.18 2.51
CA PRO A 233 -7.77 -10.09 3.63
C PRO A 233 -9.05 -10.93 3.51
N GLU A 234 -8.96 -12.23 3.77
CA GLU A 234 -10.10 -13.16 3.67
C GLU A 234 -11.25 -12.85 4.66
N THR A 235 -10.96 -12.02 5.66
CA THR A 235 -11.90 -11.50 6.65
C THR A 235 -12.77 -10.35 6.15
N ALA A 236 -12.37 -9.64 5.08
CA ALA A 236 -13.07 -8.47 4.53
C ALA A 236 -14.24 -8.87 3.59
N LYS A 237 -15.24 -9.55 4.17
CA LYS A 237 -16.30 -10.25 3.41
C LYS A 237 -17.27 -9.30 2.71
N ASN A 238 -17.67 -8.19 3.34
CA ASN A 238 -18.66 -7.30 2.71
C ASN A 238 -18.03 -6.56 1.52
N LEU A 239 -16.77 -6.16 1.65
CA LEU A 239 -15.98 -5.52 0.62
C LEU A 239 -15.73 -6.47 -0.55
N ALA A 240 -15.44 -7.74 -0.28
CA ALA A 240 -15.35 -8.77 -1.32
C ALA A 240 -16.68 -8.91 -2.11
N GLY A 241 -17.83 -8.90 -1.43
CA GLY A 241 -19.14 -8.90 -2.09
C GLY A 241 -19.32 -7.69 -3.02
N ARG A 242 -19.03 -6.49 -2.54
CA ARG A 242 -19.15 -5.26 -3.35
C ARG A 242 -18.17 -5.19 -4.51
N LEU A 243 -16.98 -5.79 -4.38
CA LEU A 243 -16.05 -5.93 -5.50
C LEU A 243 -16.66 -6.77 -6.63
N VAL A 244 -17.34 -7.88 -6.30
CA VAL A 244 -18.03 -8.73 -7.28
C VAL A 244 -19.14 -7.95 -8.00
N GLU A 245 -19.94 -7.17 -7.26
CA GLU A 245 -21.01 -6.33 -7.83
C GLU A 245 -20.47 -5.31 -8.87
N HIS A 246 -19.22 -4.86 -8.70
CA HIS A 246 -18.54 -3.92 -9.60
C HIS A 246 -17.67 -4.60 -10.69
N GLY A 247 -17.78 -5.92 -10.85
CA GLY A 247 -17.10 -6.70 -11.89
C GLY A 247 -15.67 -7.12 -11.56
N TYR A 248 -15.19 -6.88 -10.34
CA TYR A 248 -13.89 -7.35 -9.87
C TYR A 248 -13.97 -8.81 -9.40
N GLN A 249 -12.80 -9.45 -9.34
CA GLN A 249 -12.59 -10.79 -8.82
C GLN A 249 -11.79 -10.71 -7.51
N PRO A 250 -12.44 -10.77 -6.33
CA PRO A 250 -11.73 -10.85 -5.06
C PRO A 250 -10.88 -12.12 -4.98
N ILE A 251 -9.67 -11.99 -4.45
CA ILE A 251 -8.75 -13.09 -4.15
C ILE A 251 -8.41 -13.01 -2.66
N PRO A 252 -9.02 -13.85 -1.83
CA PRO A 252 -8.76 -13.83 -0.39
C PRO A 252 -7.33 -14.25 -0.09
N VAL A 253 -6.68 -13.52 0.82
CA VAL A 253 -5.35 -13.85 1.35
C VAL A 253 -5.38 -13.85 2.88
N ASP A 254 -4.62 -14.77 3.48
CA ASP A 254 -4.33 -14.76 4.91
C ASP A 254 -2.98 -14.08 5.13
N VAL A 255 -3.03 -12.94 5.82
CA VAL A 255 -1.89 -12.09 6.19
C VAL A 255 -1.98 -11.72 7.68
N SER A 256 -2.62 -12.56 8.49
CA SER A 256 -2.95 -12.26 9.89
C SER A 256 -1.73 -11.98 10.78
N GLU A 257 -0.57 -12.60 10.55
CA GLU A 257 0.65 -12.28 11.31
C GLU A 257 1.27 -10.95 10.88
N LEU A 258 1.16 -10.60 9.59
CA LEU A 258 1.59 -9.30 9.08
C LEU A 258 0.72 -8.17 9.63
N LEU A 259 -0.57 -8.45 9.90
CA LEU A 259 -1.51 -7.49 10.49
C LEU A 259 -1.08 -7.07 11.90
N LYS A 260 -0.40 -7.92 12.67
CA LYS A 260 0.11 -7.57 14.01
C LYS A 260 1.14 -6.45 14.00
N GLY A 261 1.89 -6.28 12.90
CA GLY A 261 2.75 -5.11 12.71
C GLY A 261 1.99 -3.89 12.13
N GLY A 262 0.68 -4.02 11.92
CA GLY A 262 -0.17 -2.98 11.35
C GLY A 262 -0.10 -2.89 9.83
N GLY A 263 0.16 -4.00 9.12
CA GLY A 263 0.22 -4.01 7.65
C GLY A 263 -0.44 -5.24 7.02
N GLY A 264 -0.86 -5.14 5.75
CA GLY A 264 -1.51 -6.22 5.01
C GLY A 264 -0.80 -6.55 3.70
N ALA A 265 -1.57 -6.99 2.71
CA ALA A 265 -1.04 -7.39 1.40
C ALA A 265 -0.43 -6.21 0.63
N LYS A 266 -1.06 -5.04 0.67
CA LYS A 266 -0.55 -3.84 0.02
C LYS A 266 0.71 -3.33 0.70
N CYS A 267 0.77 -3.27 2.03
CA CYS A 267 1.98 -2.83 2.73
C CYS A 267 3.20 -3.67 2.34
N CYS A 268 3.02 -4.99 2.13
CA CYS A 268 4.11 -5.89 1.72
C CYS A 268 4.53 -5.75 0.24
N THR A 269 3.87 -4.89 -0.53
CA THR A 269 3.93 -4.89 -1.99
C THR A 269 4.09 -3.46 -2.53
N LEU A 270 5.31 -3.13 -2.97
CA LEU A 270 5.58 -1.92 -3.72
C LEU A 270 5.40 -2.17 -5.21
N GLU A 271 4.52 -1.43 -5.88
CA GLU A 271 4.36 -1.54 -7.34
C GLU A 271 5.48 -0.79 -8.07
N LEU A 272 6.30 -1.55 -8.79
CA LEU A 272 7.34 -1.04 -9.65
C LEU A 272 6.69 -0.58 -10.95
N ARG A 273 6.70 0.72 -11.19
CA ARG A 273 6.23 1.35 -12.44
C ARG A 273 7.44 1.83 -13.24
N PRO A 274 8.21 0.90 -13.85
CA PRO A 274 9.34 1.25 -14.70
C PRO A 274 8.84 1.98 -15.95
N SER A 275 9.76 2.61 -16.67
CA SER A 275 9.48 3.31 -17.91
C SER A 275 9.05 2.42 -19.07
#